data_AF-A0A7J7J520-F1
#
_entry.id   AF-A0A7J7J520-F1
#
_cell.length_a   1.000
_cell.length_b   1.000
_cell.length_c   1.000
_cell.angle_alpha   90.00
_cell.angle_beta   90.00
_cell.angle_gamma   90.00
#
_symmetry.space_group_name_H-M   'P 1'
#
loop_
_entity.id
_entity.type
_entity.pdbx_description
1 polymer ?
#
loop_
_entity_poly.entity_id
_entity_poly.type
_entity_poly.pdbx_seq_one_letter_code
_entity_poly.pdbx_strand_id
1 'polypeptide(L)'
;MDSRPSTSTATQMKNQKAPLQSKLFKDPIYDYIEVHRAALLIIDTPQFQRLRHIKQLSTVHYVYPGANGTRFDHSLGVYHLAGKLVRCLKDKQPELGLTEVDCLCVELAGLCHDLGHGPFSHIFDQQILPRLEVNHSHETLSVKMLDYMYSMNNNQLKQELQAWNITEQDWEFIKSLIICEPCERSTGREKTNSFCMTLCRTKKVEMMLTNGTICYEIPTTLGGKYSTWARMVSVKHSFDYERVLHYARVITDEGRPHICVRDKMVNNISALLYKIQSA
;
A
#
# COMPACT_ATOMS: atom_id res chain seq x y z
N MET A 1 50.40 -55.58 8.01
CA MET A 1 49.80 -54.88 9.16
C MET A 1 49.63 -53.44 8.73
N ASP A 2 48.51 -53.17 8.06
CA ASP A 2 48.24 -51.90 7.38
C ASP A 2 47.81 -50.81 8.36
N SER A 3 48.55 -49.70 8.31
CA SER A 3 48.28 -48.44 8.98
C SER A 3 47.14 -47.68 8.28
N ARG A 4 46.04 -47.43 9.02
CA ARG A 4 44.93 -46.56 8.59
C ARG A 4 45.37 -45.09 8.54
N PRO A 5 45.00 -44.32 7.50
CA PRO A 5 45.10 -42.86 7.53
C PRO A 5 43.90 -42.23 8.26
N SER A 6 44.18 -41.11 8.91
CA SER A 6 43.32 -40.22 9.68
C SER A 6 42.17 -39.59 8.86
N THR A 7 40.93 -39.76 9.30
CA THR A 7 39.78 -38.96 8.86
C THR A 7 39.67 -37.69 9.69
N SER A 8 40.00 -36.53 9.11
CA SER A 8 39.63 -35.21 9.64
C SER A 8 39.29 -34.27 8.49
N THR A 9 38.07 -34.41 7.97
CA THR A 9 37.39 -33.42 7.14
C THR A 9 35.99 -33.21 7.70
N ALA A 10 35.92 -32.62 8.90
CA ALA A 10 34.68 -32.06 9.41
C ALA A 10 34.44 -30.70 8.73
N THR A 11 33.99 -30.76 7.47
CA THR A 11 33.45 -29.60 6.75
C THR A 11 32.21 -29.13 7.50
N GLN A 12 32.29 -27.92 8.08
CA GLN A 12 31.14 -27.20 8.60
C GLN A 12 30.09 -27.03 7.49
N MET A 13 29.05 -27.87 7.51
CA MET A 13 27.84 -27.63 6.75
C MET A 13 27.10 -26.44 7.40
N LYS A 14 27.35 -25.23 6.88
CA LYS A 14 26.47 -24.09 7.10
C LYS A 14 25.11 -24.44 6.51
N ASN A 15 24.14 -24.66 7.39
CA ASN A 15 22.72 -24.84 7.07
C ASN A 15 22.17 -23.50 6.51
N GLN A 16 22.41 -23.23 5.23
CA GLN A 16 21.78 -22.10 4.54
C GLN A 16 20.34 -22.49 4.22
N LYS A 17 19.41 -22.17 5.15
CA LYS A 17 17.98 -22.11 4.78
C LYS A 17 17.87 -21.12 3.61
N ALA A 18 17.25 -21.55 2.52
CA ALA A 18 16.89 -20.65 1.43
C ALA A 18 16.17 -19.42 2.01
N PRO A 19 16.47 -18.20 1.51
CA PRO A 19 15.83 -17.00 2.03
C PRO A 19 14.31 -17.13 1.91
N LEU A 20 13.60 -16.84 3.00
CA LEU A 20 12.14 -16.83 3.03
C LEU A 20 11.62 -15.88 1.94
N GLN A 21 10.73 -16.38 1.08
CA GLN A 21 10.10 -15.57 0.01
C GLN A 21 9.10 -14.56 0.56
N SER A 22 8.55 -14.82 1.75
CA SER A 22 7.62 -13.94 2.45
C SER A 22 7.77 -14.05 3.97
N LYS A 23 7.22 -13.07 4.69
CA LYS A 23 7.14 -13.06 6.16
C LYS A 23 5.72 -12.73 6.59
N LEU A 24 5.23 -13.44 7.60
CA LEU A 24 3.93 -13.17 8.20
C LEU A 24 4.07 -12.17 9.36
N PHE A 25 3.23 -11.14 9.35
CA PHE A 25 3.02 -10.22 10.46
C PHE A 25 1.66 -10.46 11.10
N LYS A 26 1.61 -10.50 12.42
CA LYS A 26 0.34 -10.51 13.14
C LYS A 26 -0.19 -9.09 13.22
N ASP A 27 -1.39 -8.88 12.70
CA ASP A 27 -2.09 -7.60 12.69
C ASP A 27 -3.44 -7.72 13.43
N PRO A 28 -3.81 -6.77 14.29
CA PRO A 28 -5.04 -6.85 15.08
C PRO A 28 -6.34 -6.63 14.28
N ILE A 29 -6.25 -6.20 13.01
CA ILE A 29 -7.37 -5.93 12.10
C ILE A 29 -7.47 -7.04 11.05
N TYR A 30 -6.34 -7.39 10.43
CA TYR A 30 -6.27 -8.32 9.30
C TYR A 30 -5.79 -9.73 9.68
N ASP A 31 -5.57 -9.97 10.97
CA ASP A 31 -5.02 -11.20 11.54
C ASP A 31 -3.58 -11.51 11.10
N TYR A 32 -3.37 -12.08 9.91
CA TYR A 32 -2.04 -12.32 9.36
C TYR A 32 -1.87 -11.61 8.02
N ILE A 33 -0.87 -10.73 7.97
CA ILE A 33 -0.44 -10.07 6.74
C ILE A 33 0.82 -10.78 6.23
N GLU A 34 0.72 -11.42 5.07
CA GLU A 34 1.86 -11.95 4.35
C GLU A 34 2.55 -10.83 3.56
N VAL A 35 3.85 -10.65 3.79
CA VAL A 35 4.65 -9.58 3.19
C VAL A 35 5.73 -10.21 2.32
N HIS A 36 5.73 -9.87 1.03
CA HIS A 36 6.71 -10.34 0.06
C HIS A 36 8.13 -9.86 0.39
N ARG A 37 9.16 -10.64 0.03
CA ARG A 37 10.56 -10.30 0.33
C ARG A 37 10.97 -8.92 -0.19
N ALA A 38 10.53 -8.53 -1.39
CA ALA A 38 10.80 -7.20 -1.95
C ALA A 38 10.25 -6.06 -1.05
N ALA A 39 9.06 -6.24 -0.46
CA ALA A 39 8.50 -5.27 0.48
C ALA A 39 9.27 -5.23 1.80
N LEU A 40 9.80 -6.38 2.27
CA LEU A 40 10.67 -6.42 3.45
C LEU A 40 11.94 -5.59 3.28
N LEU A 41 12.49 -5.54 2.07
CA LEU A 41 13.69 -4.71 1.79
C LEU A 41 13.44 -3.24 2.04
N ILE A 42 12.20 -2.77 1.82
CA ILE A 42 11.78 -1.39 2.11
C ILE A 42 11.43 -1.26 3.59
N ILE A 43 10.71 -2.22 4.17
CA ILE A 43 10.30 -2.20 5.57
C ILE A 43 11.50 -2.17 6.51
N ASP A 44 12.54 -2.95 6.23
CA ASP A 44 13.73 -3.09 7.06
C ASP A 44 14.74 -1.93 6.86
N THR A 45 14.27 -0.76 6.42
CA THR A 45 15.06 0.46 6.29
C THR A 45 14.76 1.46 7.41
N PRO A 46 15.72 2.32 7.81
CA PRO A 46 15.46 3.40 8.76
C PRO A 46 14.33 4.33 8.32
N GLN A 47 14.19 4.58 7.01
CA GLN A 47 13.21 5.48 6.43
C GLN A 47 11.78 4.98 6.61
N PHE A 48 11.57 3.67 6.47
CA PHE A 48 10.28 3.05 6.74
C PHE A 48 10.05 2.82 8.25
N GLN A 49 11.06 2.33 8.98
CA GLN A 49 10.94 2.09 10.44
C GLN A 49 10.62 3.38 11.22
N ARG A 50 11.03 4.55 10.72
CA ARG A 50 10.64 5.87 11.24
C ARG A 50 9.13 6.02 11.41
N LEU A 51 8.31 5.40 10.56
CA LEU A 51 6.84 5.51 10.63
C LEU A 51 6.26 4.96 11.94
N ARG A 52 7.00 4.12 12.68
CA ARG A 52 6.62 3.65 14.04
C ARG A 52 6.54 4.77 15.06
N HIS A 53 7.18 5.90 14.78
CA HIS A 53 7.22 7.06 15.68
C HIS A 53 6.23 8.15 15.27
N ILE A 54 5.44 7.94 14.21
CA ILE A 54 4.48 8.92 13.70
C ILE A 54 3.07 8.40 13.96
N LYS A 55 2.33 9.08 14.82
CA LYS A 55 0.96 8.70 15.19
C LYS A 55 0.00 8.90 14.02
N GLN A 56 -0.83 7.89 13.75
CA GLN A 56 -1.81 7.91 12.66
C GLN A 56 -2.76 9.10 12.81
N LEU A 57 -3.34 9.24 14.00
CA LEU A 57 -4.36 10.24 14.33
C LEU A 57 -3.79 11.45 15.07
N SER A 58 -2.50 11.75 14.86
CA SER A 58 -1.87 12.95 15.42
C SER A 58 -2.13 13.12 16.92
N THR A 59 -2.69 14.24 17.39
CA THR A 59 -2.97 14.56 18.79
C THR A 59 -4.16 13.81 19.40
N VAL A 60 -4.94 13.06 18.62
CA VAL A 60 -6.12 12.31 19.11
C VAL A 60 -5.75 11.34 20.23
N HIS A 61 -4.54 10.80 20.25
CA HIS A 61 -4.04 9.92 21.31
C HIS A 61 -3.97 10.58 22.70
N TYR A 62 -3.94 11.91 22.79
CA TYR A 62 -4.02 12.63 24.07
C TYR A 62 -5.43 12.62 24.66
N VAL A 63 -6.46 12.45 23.83
CA VAL A 63 -7.88 12.40 24.23
C VAL A 63 -8.39 10.98 24.32
N TYR A 64 -7.96 10.12 23.40
CA TYR A 64 -8.33 8.71 23.31
C TYR A 64 -7.09 7.84 23.55
N PRO A 65 -6.88 7.30 24.77
CA PRO A 65 -5.69 6.52 25.09
C PRO A 65 -5.48 5.27 24.23
N GLY A 66 -6.54 4.76 23.58
CA GLY A 66 -6.47 3.63 22.63
C GLY A 66 -5.94 4.00 21.25
N ALA A 67 -5.87 5.29 20.89
CA ALA A 67 -5.46 5.78 19.58
C ALA A 67 -3.93 5.81 19.38
N ASN A 68 -3.27 4.70 19.74
CA ASN A 68 -1.82 4.62 19.77
C ASN A 68 -1.16 4.18 18.46
N GLY A 69 -1.92 3.68 17.49
CA GLY A 69 -1.30 3.16 16.29
C GLY A 69 -0.69 4.23 15.40
N THR A 70 0.16 3.75 14.52
CA THR A 70 1.17 4.55 13.85
C THR A 70 0.99 4.48 12.35
N ARG A 71 1.68 5.36 11.62
CA ARG A 71 1.73 5.29 10.16
C ARG A 71 2.35 3.98 9.68
N PHE A 72 3.20 3.32 10.47
CA PHE A 72 3.77 2.02 10.14
C PHE A 72 2.69 0.93 10.04
N ASP A 73 1.83 0.82 11.06
CA ASP A 73 0.78 -0.19 11.10
C ASP A 73 -0.23 0.04 9.98
N HIS A 74 -0.59 1.31 9.75
CA HIS A 74 -1.46 1.72 8.66
C HIS A 74 -0.85 1.39 7.28
N SER A 75 0.44 1.67 7.05
CA SER A 75 1.13 1.32 5.80
C SER A 75 1.13 -0.19 5.53
N LEU A 76 1.31 -1.04 6.56
CA LEU A 76 1.19 -2.49 6.40
C LEU A 76 -0.24 -2.92 6.05
N GLY A 77 -1.25 -2.32 6.70
CA GLY A 77 -2.66 -2.56 6.38
C GLY A 77 -3.02 -2.17 4.94
N VAL A 78 -2.52 -1.02 4.46
CA VAL A 78 -2.74 -0.57 3.07
C VAL A 78 -2.02 -1.48 2.08
N TYR A 79 -0.77 -1.89 2.34
CA TYR A 79 -0.07 -2.90 1.55
C TYR A 79 -0.93 -4.17 1.37
N HIS A 80 -1.49 -4.68 2.48
CA HIS A 80 -2.33 -5.87 2.48
C HIS A 80 -3.60 -5.70 1.63
N LEU A 81 -4.35 -4.61 1.86
CA LEU A 81 -5.61 -4.34 1.15
C LEU A 81 -5.39 -4.06 -0.33
N ALA A 82 -4.32 -3.35 -0.68
CA ALA A 82 -3.95 -3.08 -2.07
C ALA A 82 -3.66 -4.40 -2.81
N GLY A 83 -2.87 -5.29 -2.19
CA GLY A 83 -2.58 -6.62 -2.71
C GLY A 83 -3.82 -7.49 -2.87
N LYS A 84 -4.68 -7.54 -1.85
CA LYS A 84 -5.96 -8.26 -1.90
C LYS A 84 -6.84 -7.79 -3.07
N LEU A 85 -6.96 -6.48 -3.27
CA LEU A 85 -7.80 -5.95 -4.34
C LEU A 85 -7.21 -6.22 -5.73
N VAL A 86 -5.95 -5.90 -5.97
CA VAL A 86 -5.35 -6.08 -7.31
C VAL A 86 -5.33 -7.55 -7.73
N ARG A 87 -5.03 -8.47 -6.80
CA ARG A 87 -5.08 -9.92 -7.05
C ARG A 87 -6.51 -10.39 -7.31
N CYS A 88 -7.48 -9.90 -6.53
CA CYS A 88 -8.89 -10.20 -6.77
C CYS A 88 -9.36 -9.73 -8.16
N LEU A 89 -8.92 -8.55 -8.62
CA LEU A 89 -9.25 -8.05 -9.97
C LEU A 89 -8.58 -8.90 -11.05
N LYS A 90 -7.30 -9.23 -10.87
CA LYS A 90 -6.54 -10.12 -11.76
C LYS A 90 -7.25 -11.47 -11.94
N ASP A 91 -7.71 -12.08 -10.85
CA ASP A 91 -8.38 -13.39 -10.89
C ASP A 91 -9.77 -13.32 -11.55
N LYS A 92 -10.52 -12.24 -11.30
CA LYS A 92 -11.88 -12.08 -11.83
C LYS A 92 -11.94 -11.61 -13.28
N GLN A 93 -10.92 -10.90 -13.73
CA GLN A 93 -10.86 -10.27 -15.04
C GLN A 93 -9.49 -10.48 -15.68
N PRO A 94 -9.17 -11.72 -16.14
CA PRO A 94 -7.90 -12.02 -16.79
C PRO A 94 -7.64 -11.16 -18.03
N GLU A 95 -8.69 -10.63 -18.66
CA GLU A 95 -8.60 -9.71 -19.80
C GLU A 95 -7.88 -8.39 -19.49
N LEU A 96 -7.73 -8.04 -18.20
CA LEU A 96 -6.94 -6.88 -17.77
C LEU A 96 -5.44 -7.08 -17.98
N GLY A 97 -4.97 -8.32 -18.14
CA GLY A 97 -3.55 -8.62 -18.39
C GLY A 97 -2.61 -8.28 -17.22
N LEU A 98 -3.13 -8.23 -15.99
CA LEU A 98 -2.35 -7.93 -14.78
C LEU A 98 -1.31 -9.03 -14.50
N THR A 99 -0.05 -8.64 -14.39
CA THR A 99 1.06 -9.54 -14.05
C THR A 99 1.28 -9.61 -12.52
N GLU A 100 2.10 -10.56 -12.07
CA GLU A 100 2.55 -10.59 -10.65
C GLU A 100 3.37 -9.35 -10.29
N VAL A 101 4.15 -8.82 -11.25
CA VAL A 101 4.91 -7.59 -11.04
C VAL A 101 3.97 -6.40 -10.86
N ASP A 102 2.90 -6.30 -11.65
CA ASP A 102 1.89 -5.23 -11.47
C ASP A 102 1.25 -5.29 -10.09
N CYS A 103 0.91 -6.50 -9.62
CA CYS A 103 0.35 -6.70 -8.27
C CYS A 103 1.34 -6.24 -7.19
N LEU A 104 2.61 -6.63 -7.31
CA LEU A 104 3.66 -6.24 -6.37
C LEU A 104 3.92 -4.72 -6.41
N CYS A 105 3.89 -4.08 -7.58
CA CYS A 105 4.03 -2.62 -7.69
C CYS A 105 2.88 -1.88 -6.96
N VAL A 106 1.64 -2.35 -7.12
CA VAL A 106 0.49 -1.79 -6.41
C VAL A 106 0.61 -1.98 -4.90
N GLU A 107 1.04 -3.16 -4.46
CA GLU A 107 1.33 -3.45 -3.05
C GLU A 107 2.39 -2.50 -2.49
N LEU A 108 3.52 -2.34 -3.20
CA LEU A 108 4.62 -1.45 -2.81
C LEU A 108 4.21 0.02 -2.80
N ALA A 109 3.37 0.47 -3.74
CA ALA A 109 2.79 1.81 -3.70
C ALA A 109 1.93 2.00 -2.43
N GLY A 110 1.07 1.02 -2.12
CA GLY A 110 0.27 1.02 -0.90
C GLY A 110 1.12 1.06 0.39
N LEU A 111 2.21 0.31 0.43
CA LEU A 111 3.17 0.33 1.55
C LEU A 111 3.79 1.71 1.75
N CYS A 112 4.21 2.33 0.65
CA CYS A 112 5.06 3.52 0.65
C CYS A 112 4.31 4.86 0.59
N HIS A 113 2.98 4.85 0.39
CA HIS A 113 2.19 6.07 0.17
C HIS A 113 2.33 7.13 1.29
N ASP A 114 2.59 6.68 2.52
CA ASP A 114 2.66 7.51 3.72
C ASP A 114 4.09 7.79 4.22
N LEU A 115 5.13 7.43 3.45
CA LEU A 115 6.54 7.66 3.81
C LEU A 115 6.86 9.15 4.09
N GLY A 116 6.16 10.06 3.42
CA GLY A 116 6.36 11.50 3.49
C GLY A 116 5.69 12.19 4.67
N HIS A 117 4.88 11.50 5.47
CA HIS A 117 4.24 12.11 6.63
C HIS A 117 5.28 12.60 7.65
N GLY A 118 5.15 13.84 8.10
CA GLY A 118 5.99 14.42 9.16
C GLY A 118 5.42 14.21 10.58
N PRO A 119 6.05 14.83 11.59
CA PRO A 119 5.55 14.82 12.97
C PRO A 119 4.09 15.26 13.04
N PHE A 120 3.24 14.55 13.80
CA PHE A 120 1.80 14.86 13.89
C PHE A 120 1.00 14.63 12.59
N SER A 121 1.51 13.81 11.66
CA SER A 121 0.78 13.37 10.46
C SER A 121 0.23 14.55 9.64
N HIS A 122 -1.10 14.64 9.46
CA HIS A 122 -1.72 15.68 8.63
C HIS A 122 -1.55 17.11 9.18
N ILE A 123 -1.27 17.26 10.48
CA ILE A 123 -0.96 18.59 11.04
C ILE A 123 0.32 19.15 10.40
N PHE A 124 1.29 18.29 10.07
CA PHE A 124 2.54 18.75 9.50
C PHE A 124 2.35 19.40 8.13
N ASP A 125 1.81 18.64 7.17
CA ASP A 125 1.68 19.09 5.79
C ASP A 125 0.52 20.07 5.58
N GLN A 126 -0.56 19.99 6.37
CA GLN A 126 -1.73 20.86 6.18
C GLN A 126 -1.74 22.11 7.05
N GLN A 127 -0.98 22.16 8.15
CA GLN A 127 -0.99 23.30 9.08
C GLN A 127 0.39 23.91 9.30
N ILE A 128 1.45 23.11 9.40
CA ILE A 128 2.80 23.61 9.71
C ILE A 128 3.51 24.08 8.43
N LEU A 129 3.62 23.23 7.41
CA LEU A 129 4.33 23.57 6.16
C LEU A 129 3.77 24.83 5.47
N PRO A 130 2.43 25.04 5.38
CA PRO A 130 1.88 26.25 4.78
C PRO A 130 2.26 27.53 5.54
N ARG A 131 2.40 27.46 6.88
CA ARG A 131 2.85 28.59 7.71
C ARG A 131 4.33 28.91 7.56
N LEU A 132 5.10 27.96 7.05
CA LEU A 132 6.52 28.12 6.71
C LEU A 132 6.71 28.44 5.21
N GLU A 133 5.62 28.71 4.49
CA GLU A 133 5.62 28.98 3.04
C GLU A 133 6.20 27.83 2.21
N VAL A 134 6.14 26.60 2.73
CA VAL A 134 6.57 25.38 2.03
C VAL A 134 5.34 24.66 1.47
N ASN A 135 5.23 24.62 0.14
CA ASN A 135 4.13 23.93 -0.54
C ASN A 135 4.51 22.50 -0.91
N HIS A 136 4.43 21.59 0.06
CA HIS A 136 4.62 20.16 -0.16
C HIS A 136 3.52 19.36 0.52
N SER A 137 2.92 18.44 -0.21
CA SER A 137 2.01 17.44 0.36
C SER A 137 2.80 16.22 0.85
N HIS A 138 2.22 15.44 1.76
CA HIS A 138 2.86 14.20 2.21
C HIS A 138 3.07 13.21 1.05
N GLU A 139 2.20 13.19 0.03
CA GLU A 139 2.34 12.35 -1.15
C GLU A 139 3.63 12.70 -1.95
N THR A 140 3.89 13.99 -2.21
CA THR A 140 5.14 14.43 -2.87
C THR A 140 6.36 14.11 -2.02
N LEU A 141 6.27 14.27 -0.69
CA LEU A 141 7.35 13.93 0.23
C LEU A 141 7.60 12.42 0.31
N SER A 142 6.58 11.58 0.14
CA SER A 142 6.71 10.12 0.07
C SER A 142 7.57 9.70 -1.11
N VAL A 143 7.32 10.30 -2.28
CA VAL A 143 8.14 10.04 -3.47
C VAL A 143 9.58 10.52 -3.30
N LYS A 144 9.79 11.72 -2.73
CA LYS A 144 11.15 12.18 -2.41
C LYS A 144 11.88 11.24 -1.45
N MET A 145 11.17 10.68 -0.46
CA MET A 145 11.73 9.68 0.45
C MET A 145 12.08 8.38 -0.29
N LEU A 146 11.24 7.95 -1.24
CA LEU A 146 11.54 6.78 -2.09
C LEU A 146 12.80 6.99 -2.94
N ASP A 147 12.92 8.13 -3.63
CA ASP A 147 14.11 8.42 -4.44
C ASP A 147 15.39 8.47 -3.57
N TYR A 148 15.28 9.00 -2.34
CA TYR A 148 16.36 8.94 -1.37
C TYR A 148 16.72 7.50 -0.98
N MET A 149 15.73 6.67 -0.65
CA MET A 149 15.96 5.25 -0.32
C MET A 149 16.60 4.49 -1.49
N TYR A 150 16.20 4.81 -2.72
CA TYR A 150 16.68 4.16 -3.94
C TYR A 150 18.14 4.50 -4.27
N SER A 151 18.59 5.71 -3.92
CA SER A 151 19.95 6.21 -4.15
C SER A 151 20.94 5.91 -3.01
N MET A 152 20.45 5.51 -1.83
CA MET A 152 21.30 5.16 -0.69
C MET A 152 22.12 3.87 -0.88
N ASN A 153 23.18 3.72 -0.08
CA ASN A 153 24.01 2.51 0.01
C ASN A 153 24.46 1.96 -1.35
N ASN A 154 24.93 2.85 -2.24
CA ASN A 154 25.39 2.49 -3.58
C ASN A 154 24.33 1.73 -4.40
N ASN A 155 23.06 2.17 -4.30
CA ASN A 155 21.92 1.57 -5.00
C ASN A 155 21.68 0.09 -4.64
N GLN A 156 22.00 -0.33 -3.41
CA GLN A 156 21.78 -1.70 -2.96
C GLN A 156 20.31 -2.12 -3.07
N LEU A 157 19.38 -1.26 -2.60
CA LEU A 157 17.95 -1.53 -2.70
C LEU A 157 17.51 -1.75 -4.15
N LYS A 158 18.02 -0.93 -5.08
CA LYS A 158 17.77 -1.08 -6.51
C LYS A 158 18.25 -2.44 -7.04
N GLN A 159 19.46 -2.86 -6.70
CA GLN A 159 19.99 -4.15 -7.13
C GLN A 159 19.16 -5.33 -6.58
N GLU A 160 18.76 -5.25 -5.32
CA GLU A 160 17.95 -6.29 -4.71
C GLU A 160 16.51 -6.33 -5.27
N LEU A 161 15.90 -5.18 -5.58
CA LEU A 161 14.60 -5.12 -6.24
C LEU A 161 14.64 -5.66 -7.69
N GLN A 162 15.74 -5.39 -8.41
CA GLN A 162 15.97 -5.95 -9.74
C GLN A 162 16.04 -7.48 -9.74
N ALA A 163 16.57 -8.09 -8.66
CA ALA A 163 16.55 -9.55 -8.49
C ALA A 163 15.13 -10.14 -8.38
N TRP A 164 14.12 -9.31 -8.11
CA TRP A 164 12.70 -9.65 -8.10
C TRP A 164 11.95 -9.16 -9.34
N ASN A 165 12.66 -8.85 -10.44
CA ASN A 165 12.12 -8.35 -11.71
C ASN A 165 11.41 -6.98 -11.62
N ILE A 166 11.69 -6.18 -10.59
CA ILE A 166 11.21 -4.79 -10.51
C ILE A 166 12.21 -3.92 -11.26
N THR A 167 11.76 -3.36 -12.39
CA THR A 167 12.57 -2.50 -13.25
C THR A 167 12.51 -1.03 -12.80
N GLU A 168 13.30 -0.16 -13.43
CA GLU A 168 13.19 1.29 -13.20
C GLU A 168 11.83 1.84 -13.67
N GLN A 169 11.23 1.26 -14.72
CA GLN A 169 9.90 1.66 -15.17
C GLN A 169 8.84 1.31 -14.12
N ASP A 170 8.98 0.16 -13.47
CA ASP A 170 8.11 -0.25 -12.36
C ASP A 170 8.27 0.68 -11.16
N TRP A 171 9.49 1.18 -10.90
CA TRP A 171 9.75 2.16 -9.86
C TRP A 171 9.06 3.50 -10.14
N GLU A 172 9.13 4.00 -11.38
CA GLU A 172 8.39 5.19 -11.79
C GLU A 172 6.87 5.00 -11.69
N PHE A 173 6.37 3.80 -12.02
CA PHE A 173 4.95 3.46 -11.83
C PHE A 173 4.53 3.46 -10.36
N ILE A 174 5.36 2.93 -9.45
CA ILE A 174 5.09 3.01 -8.00
C ILE A 174 4.98 4.47 -7.54
N LYS A 175 5.88 5.34 -8.03
CA LYS A 175 5.84 6.78 -7.71
C LYS A 175 4.60 7.46 -8.27
N SER A 176 4.20 7.14 -9.50
CA SER A 176 3.00 7.70 -10.13
C SER A 176 1.75 7.32 -9.34
N LEU A 177 1.63 6.06 -8.91
CA LEU A 177 0.54 5.59 -8.04
C LEU A 177 0.46 6.39 -6.73
N ILE A 178 1.58 6.70 -6.10
CA ILE A 178 1.61 7.45 -4.83
C ILE A 178 1.15 8.91 -5.00
N ILE A 179 1.65 9.60 -6.03
CA ILE A 179 1.28 11.01 -6.29
C ILE A 179 -0.09 11.13 -6.94
N CYS A 180 -0.62 10.05 -7.53
CA CYS A 180 -1.86 10.05 -8.30
C CYS A 180 -1.80 10.93 -9.57
N GLU A 181 -0.60 11.09 -10.15
CA GLU A 181 -0.36 11.80 -11.40
C GLU A 181 0.12 10.84 -12.49
N PRO A 182 -0.31 10.99 -13.75
CA PRO A 182 0.16 10.16 -14.85
C PRO A 182 1.67 10.39 -15.09
N CYS A 183 2.45 9.31 -15.23
CA CYS A 183 3.86 9.39 -15.56
C CYS A 183 4.03 9.68 -17.06
N GLU A 184 4.54 10.87 -17.39
CA GLU A 184 4.77 11.30 -18.78
C GLU A 184 5.74 10.40 -19.57
N ARG A 185 6.46 9.48 -18.92
CA ARG A 185 7.48 8.62 -19.55
C ARG A 185 7.18 7.12 -19.54
N SER A 186 6.06 6.65 -19.00
CA SER A 186 5.77 5.21 -19.00
C SER A 186 4.98 4.76 -20.22
N THR A 187 5.68 4.04 -21.09
CA THR A 187 5.17 3.30 -22.24
C THR A 187 4.09 2.29 -21.84
N GLY A 188 2.91 2.36 -22.46
CA GLY A 188 1.94 1.26 -22.59
C GLY A 188 1.14 0.84 -21.35
N ARG A 189 1.78 0.64 -20.19
CA ARG A 189 1.15 0.07 -18.98
C ARG A 189 0.18 1.02 -18.29
N GLU A 190 0.46 2.32 -18.23
CA GLU A 190 -0.44 3.29 -17.59
C GLU A 190 -1.78 3.42 -18.29
N LYS A 191 -1.84 3.26 -19.62
CA LYS A 191 -3.11 3.32 -20.36
C LYS A 191 -3.98 2.09 -20.09
N THR A 192 -3.37 0.91 -19.94
CA THR A 192 -4.09 -0.34 -19.71
C THR A 192 -4.47 -0.52 -18.23
N ASN A 193 -3.63 -0.04 -17.31
CA ASN A 193 -3.79 -0.23 -15.86
C ASN A 193 -4.04 1.10 -15.11
N SER A 194 -4.58 2.13 -15.77
CA SER A 194 -4.83 3.44 -15.12
C SER A 194 -5.74 3.34 -13.91
N PHE A 195 -6.60 2.33 -13.84
CA PHE A 195 -7.45 2.05 -12.69
C PHE A 195 -6.65 1.75 -11.41
N CYS A 196 -5.40 1.33 -11.51
CA CYS A 196 -4.52 1.16 -10.35
C CYS A 196 -4.26 2.50 -9.63
N MET A 197 -4.30 3.63 -10.34
CA MET A 197 -4.16 4.97 -9.74
C MET A 197 -5.28 5.25 -8.73
N THR A 198 -6.48 4.72 -8.97
CA THR A 198 -7.63 4.81 -8.07
C THR A 198 -7.38 4.12 -6.73
N LEU A 199 -6.56 3.06 -6.70
CA LEU A 199 -6.29 2.30 -5.47
C LEU A 199 -5.65 3.17 -4.40
N CYS A 200 -4.81 4.13 -4.81
CA CYS A 200 -4.04 5.00 -3.93
C CYS A 200 -4.73 6.35 -3.65
N ARG A 201 -5.78 6.73 -4.40
CA ARG A 201 -6.48 8.00 -4.23
C ARG A 201 -7.19 8.10 -2.88
N THR A 202 -6.66 8.82 -1.91
CA THR A 202 -7.32 8.92 -0.58
C THR A 202 -8.57 9.81 -0.53
N LYS A 203 -8.94 10.54 -1.60
CA LYS A 203 -9.75 11.77 -1.46
C LYS A 203 -11.15 11.79 -2.10
N LYS A 204 -11.60 10.77 -2.83
CA LYS A 204 -12.93 10.84 -3.47
C LYS A 204 -13.57 9.47 -3.72
N VAL A 205 -14.87 9.35 -3.41
CA VAL A 205 -15.75 8.31 -3.96
C VAL A 205 -16.55 8.96 -5.09
N GLU A 206 -16.40 8.47 -6.31
CA GLU A 206 -17.16 8.94 -7.46
C GLU A 206 -18.30 7.96 -7.80
N MET A 207 -19.47 8.49 -8.12
CA MET A 207 -20.62 7.72 -8.57
C MET A 207 -20.69 7.79 -10.09
N MET A 208 -20.57 6.64 -10.75
CA MET A 208 -20.61 6.51 -12.21
C MET A 208 -21.89 5.81 -12.64
N LEU A 209 -22.50 6.29 -13.73
CA LEU A 209 -23.65 5.66 -14.37
C LEU A 209 -23.17 4.98 -15.65
N THR A 210 -22.91 3.67 -15.58
CA THR A 210 -22.43 2.92 -16.75
C THR A 210 -23.47 1.88 -17.15
N ASN A 211 -23.97 1.96 -18.39
CA ASN A 211 -24.95 1.01 -18.96
C ASN A 211 -26.18 0.77 -18.05
N GLY A 212 -26.69 1.80 -17.39
CA GLY A 212 -27.85 1.72 -16.48
C GLY A 212 -27.54 1.14 -15.09
N THR A 213 -26.27 0.88 -14.76
CA THR A 213 -25.83 0.43 -13.43
C THR A 213 -25.07 1.56 -12.72
N ILE A 214 -25.49 1.89 -11.49
CA ILE A 214 -24.76 2.83 -10.63
C ILE A 214 -23.56 2.11 -10.02
N CYS A 215 -22.36 2.61 -10.29
CA CYS A 215 -21.11 2.11 -9.78
C CYS A 215 -20.44 3.15 -8.88
N TYR A 216 -19.68 2.67 -7.89
CA TYR A 216 -18.92 3.53 -6.97
C TYR A 216 -17.44 3.23 -7.07
N GLU A 217 -16.64 4.29 -7.18
CA GLU A 217 -15.18 4.22 -7.11
C GLU A 217 -14.72 4.34 -5.65
N ILE A 218 -14.09 3.31 -5.08
CA ILE A 218 -13.70 3.29 -3.65
C ILE A 218 -12.18 3.08 -3.52
N PRO A 219 -11.49 3.98 -2.82
CA PRO A 219 -10.08 3.79 -2.52
C PRO A 219 -9.84 2.75 -1.42
N THR A 220 -8.85 1.88 -1.62
CA THR A 220 -8.44 0.88 -0.59
C THR A 220 -7.92 1.53 0.69
N THR A 221 -7.24 2.66 0.53
CA THR A 221 -6.70 3.48 1.62
C THR A 221 -7.81 3.97 2.56
N LEU A 222 -9.01 4.24 2.05
CA LEU A 222 -10.13 4.76 2.82
C LEU A 222 -10.70 3.71 3.79
N GLY A 223 -10.89 2.48 3.30
CA GLY A 223 -11.36 1.36 4.12
C GLY A 223 -10.37 0.95 5.22
N GLY A 224 -9.07 0.98 4.91
CA GLY A 224 -7.99 0.71 5.87
C GLY A 224 -7.92 1.77 6.98
N LYS A 225 -7.95 3.06 6.62
CA LYS A 225 -7.97 4.18 7.58
C LYS A 225 -9.15 4.06 8.56
N TYR A 226 -10.35 3.78 8.03
CA TYR A 226 -11.56 3.73 8.84
C TYR A 226 -11.59 2.54 9.81
N SER A 227 -11.23 1.34 9.36
CA SER A 227 -11.19 0.14 10.22
C SER A 227 -10.16 0.32 11.35
N THR A 228 -9.01 0.90 11.00
CA THR A 228 -7.93 1.25 11.93
C THR A 228 -8.39 2.28 12.97
N TRP A 229 -9.04 3.37 12.52
CA TRP A 229 -9.59 4.40 13.40
C TRP A 229 -10.64 3.83 14.35
N ALA A 230 -11.64 3.12 13.82
CA ALA A 230 -12.74 2.57 14.59
C ALA A 230 -12.24 1.62 15.69
N ARG A 231 -11.26 0.77 15.38
CA ARG A 231 -10.59 -0.09 16.35
C ARG A 231 -9.87 0.70 17.45
N MET A 232 -9.14 1.75 17.07
CA MET A 232 -8.35 2.60 17.96
C MET A 232 -9.18 3.36 18.98
N VAL A 233 -10.33 3.89 18.56
CA VAL A 233 -11.25 4.61 19.45
C VAL A 233 -12.32 3.69 20.06
N SER A 234 -12.20 2.37 19.87
CA SER A 234 -13.16 1.36 20.34
C SER A 234 -14.60 1.60 19.87
N VAL A 235 -14.77 2.16 18.68
CA VAL A 235 -16.05 2.38 18.03
C VAL A 235 -16.35 1.21 17.10
N LYS A 236 -17.55 0.64 17.21
CA LYS A 236 -18.00 -0.39 16.27
C LYS A 236 -18.25 0.23 14.89
N HIS A 237 -17.84 -0.48 13.84
CA HIS A 237 -18.18 -0.15 12.47
C HIS A 237 -18.89 -1.29 11.76
N SER A 238 -19.73 -0.93 10.78
CA SER A 238 -20.44 -1.86 9.90
C SER A 238 -19.78 -1.99 8.52
N PHE A 239 -18.68 -1.28 8.27
CA PHE A 239 -17.95 -1.37 7.01
C PHE A 239 -17.27 -2.73 6.88
N ASP A 240 -17.59 -3.44 5.81
CA ASP A 240 -17.04 -4.75 5.46
C ASP A 240 -16.23 -4.64 4.16
N TYR A 241 -14.90 -4.67 4.27
CA TYR A 241 -14.01 -4.58 3.12
C TYR A 241 -13.98 -5.86 2.28
N GLU A 242 -14.16 -7.04 2.88
CA GLU A 242 -14.18 -8.32 2.15
C GLU A 242 -15.35 -8.34 1.17
N ARG A 243 -16.50 -7.80 1.60
CA ARG A 243 -17.66 -7.66 0.72
C ARG A 243 -17.41 -6.66 -0.42
N VAL A 244 -16.66 -5.59 -0.17
CA VAL A 244 -16.22 -4.63 -1.21
C VAL A 244 -15.33 -5.34 -2.22
N LEU A 245 -14.30 -6.07 -1.76
CA LEU A 245 -13.41 -6.86 -2.61
C LEU A 245 -14.18 -7.89 -3.44
N HIS A 246 -15.16 -8.56 -2.83
CA HIS A 246 -15.99 -9.56 -3.52
C HIS A 246 -16.82 -8.96 -4.66
N TYR A 247 -17.28 -7.71 -4.57
CA TYR A 247 -18.06 -7.06 -5.63
C TYR A 247 -17.26 -6.09 -6.52
N ALA A 248 -15.97 -5.89 -6.24
CA ALA A 248 -15.10 -5.05 -7.07
C ALA A 248 -14.88 -5.68 -8.46
N ARG A 249 -14.96 -4.82 -9.49
CA ARG A 249 -14.64 -5.08 -10.89
C ARG A 249 -14.08 -3.81 -11.55
N VAL A 250 -13.32 -3.98 -12.63
CA VAL A 250 -12.92 -2.88 -13.52
C VAL A 250 -13.94 -2.74 -14.63
N ILE A 251 -14.47 -1.53 -14.81
CA ILE A 251 -15.41 -1.16 -15.87
C ILE A 251 -14.83 0.03 -16.63
N THR A 252 -14.90 -0.01 -17.96
CA THR A 252 -14.47 1.11 -18.79
C THR A 252 -15.63 2.08 -19.01
N ASP A 253 -15.45 3.32 -18.60
CA ASP A 253 -16.38 4.44 -18.82
C ASP A 253 -15.65 5.55 -19.59
N GLU A 254 -16.27 6.06 -20.66
CA GLU A 254 -15.66 7.07 -21.55
C GLU A 254 -14.22 6.75 -22.01
N GLY A 255 -13.92 5.46 -22.21
CA GLY A 255 -12.59 5.00 -22.63
C GLY A 255 -11.54 4.94 -21.51
N ARG A 256 -11.93 5.14 -20.25
CA ARG A 256 -11.07 5.01 -19.07
C ARG A 256 -11.52 3.86 -18.17
N PRO A 257 -10.64 2.95 -17.76
CA PRO A 257 -10.99 1.91 -16.81
C PRO A 257 -11.08 2.47 -15.38
N HIS A 258 -12.14 2.10 -14.68
CA HIS A 258 -12.43 2.48 -13.30
C HIS A 258 -12.69 1.25 -12.43
N ILE A 259 -12.28 1.30 -11.16
CA ILE A 259 -12.65 0.28 -10.18
C ILE A 259 -14.05 0.60 -9.68
N CYS A 260 -14.98 -0.28 -9.97
CA CYS A 260 -16.39 -0.15 -9.67
C CYS A 260 -16.83 -1.26 -8.72
N VAL A 261 -17.71 -0.92 -7.78
CA VAL A 261 -18.45 -1.92 -7.00
C VAL A 261 -19.93 -1.88 -7.34
N ARG A 262 -20.58 -3.03 -7.14
CA ARG A 262 -22.01 -3.23 -7.41
C ARG A 262 -22.89 -2.24 -6.63
N ASP A 263 -23.90 -1.71 -7.29
CA ASP A 263 -24.98 -0.87 -6.73
C ASP A 263 -25.49 -1.30 -5.35
N LYS A 264 -25.74 -2.59 -5.11
CA LYS A 264 -26.21 -3.11 -3.81
C LYS A 264 -25.25 -2.86 -2.64
N MET A 265 -24.03 -2.40 -2.93
CA MET A 265 -23.03 -2.01 -1.94
C MET A 265 -23.17 -0.57 -1.44
N VAL A 266 -24.05 0.26 -2.01
CA VAL A 266 -24.24 1.67 -1.62
C VAL A 266 -24.24 1.82 -0.10
N ASN A 267 -25.08 1.07 0.61
CA ASN A 267 -25.21 1.18 2.07
C ASN A 267 -23.91 0.90 2.82
N ASN A 268 -23.09 -0.05 2.35
CA ASN A 268 -21.78 -0.34 2.95
C ASN A 268 -20.81 0.83 2.74
N ILE A 269 -20.87 1.46 1.57
CA ILE A 269 -20.03 2.62 1.21
C ILE A 269 -20.51 3.89 1.92
N SER A 270 -21.82 4.10 2.01
CA SER A 270 -22.43 5.19 2.76
C SER A 270 -22.05 5.11 4.24
N ALA A 271 -21.97 3.90 4.81
CA ALA A 271 -21.48 3.72 6.18
C ALA A 271 -20.02 4.15 6.37
N LEU A 272 -19.18 4.01 5.33
CA LEU A 272 -17.82 4.53 5.29
C LEU A 272 -17.81 6.07 5.16
N LEU A 273 -18.59 6.63 4.24
CA LEU A 273 -18.58 8.06 3.91
C LEU A 273 -19.22 8.95 4.99
N TYR A 274 -20.39 8.56 5.51
CA TYR A 274 -21.13 9.34 6.50
C TYR A 274 -20.32 9.60 7.78
N LYS A 275 -19.44 8.65 8.13
CA LYS A 275 -18.59 8.74 9.33
C LYS A 275 -17.25 9.44 9.09
N ILE A 276 -16.83 9.61 7.83
CA ILE A 276 -15.62 10.36 7.48
C ILE A 276 -15.93 11.86 7.34
N GLN A 277 -17.15 12.23 6.93
CA GLN A 277 -17.57 13.63 6.85
C GLN A 277 -17.96 14.26 8.19
N SER A 278 -18.18 13.44 9.23
CA SER A 278 -18.58 13.88 10.57
C SER A 278 -17.43 13.88 11.59
N ALA A 279 -16.20 13.60 11.14
CA ALA A 279 -14.97 13.57 11.93
C ALA A 279 -13.97 14.61 11.43
#